data_AF-A0A5Q4D9K1-F1
#
_entry.id   AF-A0A5Q4D9K1-F1
#
_cell.length_a   1.000
_cell.length_b   1.000
_cell.length_c   1.000
_cell.angle_alpha   90.00
_cell.angle_beta   90.00
_cell.angle_gamma   90.00
#
_symmetry.space_group_name_H-M   'P 1'
#
loop_
_entity.id
_entity.type
_entity.pdbx_description
1 polymer ?
#
loop_
_entity_poly.entity_id
_entity_poly.type
_entity_poly.pdbx_seq_one_letter_code
_entity_poly.pdbx_strand_id
1 'polypeptide(L)'
;MRAVVVIGCLFRAVIAASRVNDASTVKPAQGMPSSRKYRKCMSLFRLLTPHRSTHPARTVCFPYTPLSGGCTVAPGRHTVHTVRILNRCPDSVHVLAPELPLPPCRKQMKFRRPVRASEFPELHDCPRRLIMRGWMKAATLATLVLALPVAAQAQASTSVQVTANVLAQLTVENSRDMDFGDIIPGFARTIAATSTDAAQFAVSGGSSSEISISFVLPGALSSGTDALPISFTAARGATTGSMSQTFDPSAPHTAPLVNGSLFVNLGGTVAPIAAQPTGIYTGTATMTVAYTGG
;
A
#
# COMPACT_ATOMS: atom_id res chain seq x y z
N MET A 1 -3.77 11.26 53.48
CA MET A 1 -2.36 11.68 53.55
C MET A 1 -1.53 10.49 54.01
N ARG A 2 -0.84 9.81 53.09
CA ARG A 2 0.17 8.79 53.43
C ARG A 2 1.36 9.01 52.51
N ALA A 3 2.45 9.44 53.14
CA ALA A 3 3.76 9.61 52.54
C ALA A 3 4.37 8.24 52.25
N VAL A 4 4.96 8.09 51.07
CA VAL A 4 5.89 7.00 50.77
C VAL A 4 7.21 7.65 50.34
N VAL A 5 8.25 7.20 51.04
CA VAL A 5 9.62 7.69 51.09
C VAL A 5 10.40 7.22 49.86
N VAL A 6 11.28 8.12 49.40
CA VAL A 6 12.29 7.96 48.36
C VAL A 6 13.39 6.98 48.78
N ILE A 7 13.74 6.02 47.92
CA ILE A 7 15.07 5.38 47.91
C ILE A 7 15.54 5.29 46.46
N GLY A 8 16.65 5.97 46.15
CA GLY A 8 17.35 5.90 44.88
C GLY A 8 18.47 4.85 44.88
N CYS A 9 18.85 4.42 43.68
CA CYS A 9 20.14 3.82 43.30
C CYS A 9 20.29 4.06 41.78
N LEU A 10 21.07 5.04 41.32
CA LEU A 10 22.51 4.94 41.01
C LEU A 10 22.89 3.68 40.23
N PHE A 11 22.91 3.78 38.89
CA PHE A 11 23.79 2.97 38.05
C PHE A 11 24.50 3.88 37.04
N ARG A 12 25.80 4.06 37.27
CA ARG A 12 26.77 4.76 36.42
C ARG A 12 28.01 3.87 36.38
N ALA A 13 28.33 3.27 35.23
CA ALA A 13 29.64 2.70 34.84
C ALA A 13 29.52 2.17 33.39
N VAL A 14 30.12 2.77 32.35
CA VAL A 14 31.55 2.80 31.93
C VAL A 14 32.02 1.49 31.27
N ILE A 15 32.17 1.52 29.92
CA ILE A 15 33.19 0.83 29.08
C ILE A 15 33.38 1.72 27.83
N ALA A 16 34.40 2.59 27.74
CA ALA A 16 35.74 2.37 27.16
C ALA A 16 35.73 1.93 25.67
N ALA A 17 35.91 2.86 24.72
CA ALA A 17 37.19 3.26 24.10
C ALA A 17 37.64 2.38 22.91
N SER A 18 37.68 2.96 21.71
CA SER A 18 38.64 2.56 20.66
C SER A 18 39.00 3.74 19.77
N ARG A 19 40.29 3.75 19.40
CA ARG A 19 41.20 4.81 18.94
C ARG A 19 40.84 5.39 17.55
N VAL A 20 40.91 6.71 17.33
CA VAL A 20 42.07 7.50 16.86
C VAL A 20 42.78 6.91 15.65
N ASN A 21 42.60 7.53 14.49
CA ASN A 21 43.64 7.71 13.48
C ASN A 21 43.55 9.15 12.95
N ASP A 22 44.59 9.90 13.29
CA ASP A 22 44.88 11.27 12.89
C ASP A 22 45.59 11.33 11.54
N ALA A 23 45.63 12.57 11.02
CA ALA A 23 46.63 13.15 10.13
C ALA A 23 46.42 13.06 8.60
N SER A 24 46.04 14.20 8.03
CA SER A 24 46.98 14.94 7.18
C SER A 24 46.49 16.37 6.92
N THR A 25 47.03 17.29 7.71
CA THR A 25 47.03 18.73 7.50
C THR A 25 48.10 19.08 6.47
N VAL A 26 47.73 19.73 5.36
CA VAL A 26 48.68 20.35 4.43
C VAL A 26 48.35 21.83 4.25
N LYS A 27 49.18 22.68 4.86
CA LYS A 27 49.53 24.05 4.45
C LYS A 27 50.90 24.32 5.09
N PRO A 28 51.88 24.90 4.39
CA PRO A 28 51.79 26.34 4.04
C PRO A 28 52.53 26.76 2.75
N ALA A 29 52.23 27.97 2.26
CA ALA A 29 53.23 28.84 1.64
C ALA A 29 52.79 30.30 1.78
N GLN A 30 53.70 31.11 2.30
CA GLN A 30 53.59 32.54 2.59
C GLN A 30 53.88 33.38 1.33
N GLY A 31 53.39 34.62 1.29
CA GLY A 31 53.85 35.64 0.33
C GLY A 31 52.96 36.88 0.22
N MET A 32 53.10 37.82 1.15
CA MET A 32 52.67 39.24 1.03
C MET A 32 53.64 40.00 0.10
N PRO A 33 53.35 41.20 -0.48
CA PRO A 33 52.85 42.37 0.27
C PRO A 33 51.92 43.37 -0.47
N SER A 34 51.51 44.36 0.34
CA SER A 34 50.81 45.62 0.07
C SER A 34 50.99 46.30 -1.30
N SER A 35 49.95 46.97 -1.79
CA SER A 35 50.01 48.43 -2.00
C SER A 35 48.63 49.07 -2.16
N ARG A 36 48.51 50.26 -1.57
CA ARG A 36 47.46 51.25 -1.79
C ARG A 36 47.50 51.73 -3.25
N LYS A 37 46.34 51.82 -3.90
CA LYS A 37 45.90 52.85 -4.88
C LYS A 37 44.95 52.22 -5.90
N TYR A 38 43.70 52.69 -5.93
CA TYR A 38 42.84 52.95 -7.09
C TYR A 38 41.45 53.28 -6.53
N ARG A 39 41.19 54.54 -6.17
CA ARG A 39 40.49 55.56 -6.98
C ARG A 39 39.15 55.10 -7.55
N LYS A 40 38.09 55.64 -6.93
CA LYS A 40 36.95 56.37 -7.55
C LYS A 40 36.72 56.10 -9.05
N CYS A 41 35.54 55.56 -9.39
CA CYS A 41 34.74 56.06 -10.51
C CYS A 41 33.28 55.56 -10.46
N MET A 42 32.35 56.50 -10.70
CA MET A 42 30.95 56.37 -11.19
C MET A 42 29.99 55.50 -10.37
N SER A 43 28.98 55.99 -9.63
CA SER A 43 28.10 57.16 -9.80
C SER A 43 27.35 57.21 -11.14
N LEU A 44 26.01 57.16 -11.01
CA LEU A 44 24.97 57.62 -11.95
C LEU A 44 24.63 56.72 -13.15
N PHE A 45 23.51 55.98 -13.03
CA PHE A 45 22.47 56.07 -14.05
C PHE A 45 21.06 56.03 -13.43
N ARG A 46 20.26 57.01 -13.86
CA ARG A 46 18.92 57.40 -13.39
C ARG A 46 17.82 56.47 -13.92
N LEU A 47 16.80 56.31 -13.06
CA LEU A 47 15.35 56.36 -13.32
C LEU A 47 14.87 56.54 -14.78
N LEU A 48 13.85 55.75 -15.17
CA LEU A 48 12.55 56.19 -15.70
C LEU A 48 11.61 54.98 -15.99
N THR A 49 10.41 55.01 -15.40
CA THR A 49 9.15 54.29 -15.75
C THR A 49 8.60 54.79 -17.13
N PRO A 50 7.49 54.31 -17.79
CA PRO A 50 6.25 53.70 -17.25
C PRO A 50 5.41 52.73 -18.17
N HIS A 51 4.26 52.28 -17.63
CA HIS A 51 2.90 52.12 -18.24
C HIS A 51 2.48 51.07 -19.31
N ARG A 52 1.30 50.43 -19.01
CA ARG A 52 0.19 49.99 -19.91
C ARG A 52 0.45 48.71 -20.76
N SER A 53 -0.50 47.83 -21.14
CA SER A 53 -1.97 47.79 -21.15
C SER A 53 -2.47 46.37 -21.56
N THR A 54 -3.61 45.93 -21.02
CA THR A 54 -4.74 45.17 -21.65
C THR A 54 -4.54 43.95 -22.61
N HIS A 55 -5.11 42.79 -22.21
CA HIS A 55 -6.00 41.80 -22.90
C HIS A 55 -5.96 41.57 -24.45
N PRO A 56 -6.41 40.42 -25.04
CA PRO A 56 -7.50 39.51 -24.59
C PRO A 56 -7.33 37.98 -24.89
N ALA A 57 -8.41 37.25 -24.55
CA ALA A 57 -8.74 35.84 -24.75
C ALA A 57 -8.25 35.15 -26.03
N ARG A 58 -7.94 33.85 -25.92
CA ARG A 58 -7.87 32.90 -27.05
C ARG A 58 -8.47 31.54 -26.69
N THR A 59 -9.70 31.38 -27.15
CA THR A 59 -10.23 30.30 -28.01
C THR A 59 -9.70 28.88 -27.85
N VAL A 60 -10.66 28.02 -27.49
CA VAL A 60 -10.73 26.56 -27.54
C VAL A 60 -10.53 26.03 -28.96
N CYS A 61 -9.66 25.02 -29.13
CA CYS A 61 -9.69 24.09 -30.26
C CYS A 61 -9.51 22.66 -29.73
N PHE A 62 -10.58 21.86 -29.77
CA PHE A 62 -10.52 20.40 -29.69
C PHE A 62 -10.27 19.84 -31.09
N PRO A 63 -9.27 18.96 -31.30
CA PRO A 63 -9.25 18.10 -32.47
C PRO A 63 -10.03 16.80 -32.18
N TYR A 64 -11.14 16.66 -32.90
CA TYR A 64 -11.87 15.41 -33.13
C TYR A 64 -10.99 14.54 -34.06
N THR A 65 -10.65 13.31 -33.67
CA THR A 65 -10.08 12.30 -34.57
C THR A 65 -11.08 11.15 -34.78
N PRO A 66 -11.43 10.81 -36.03
CA PRO A 66 -12.37 9.73 -36.32
C PRO A 66 -11.71 8.35 -36.27
N LEU A 67 -12.51 7.37 -35.83
CA LEU A 67 -12.30 5.93 -35.93
C LEU A 67 -12.11 5.48 -37.39
N SER A 68 -11.06 4.72 -37.70
CA SER A 68 -11.09 3.65 -38.71
C SER A 68 -9.81 2.82 -38.73
N GLY A 69 -9.95 1.49 -38.74
CA GLY A 69 -8.90 0.49 -38.99
C GLY A 69 -8.89 -0.56 -37.88
N GLY A 70 -9.22 -1.83 -38.07
CA GLY A 70 -9.07 -2.69 -39.24
C GLY A 70 -8.39 -3.96 -38.73
N CYS A 71 -9.15 -4.90 -38.15
CA CYS A 71 -8.61 -6.14 -37.60
C CYS A 71 -8.56 -7.22 -38.70
N THR A 72 -7.38 -7.45 -39.27
CA THR A 72 -7.06 -8.67 -40.00
C THR A 72 -6.45 -9.69 -39.03
N VAL A 73 -7.16 -10.80 -38.81
CA VAL A 73 -6.68 -11.95 -38.03
C VAL A 73 -6.00 -12.92 -38.97
N ALA A 74 -4.71 -13.15 -38.76
CA ALA A 74 -3.94 -14.22 -39.41
C ALA A 74 -4.01 -15.51 -38.56
N PRO A 75 -4.21 -16.70 -39.16
CA PRO A 75 -4.18 -17.96 -38.42
C PRO A 75 -2.74 -18.44 -38.20
N GLY A 76 -2.27 -18.35 -36.95
CA GLY A 76 -1.01 -18.93 -36.49
C GLY A 76 -1.19 -20.33 -35.91
N ARG A 77 -0.38 -21.29 -36.38
CA ARG A 77 -0.28 -22.67 -35.89
C ARG A 77 0.01 -22.74 -34.39
N HIS A 78 -0.80 -23.48 -33.65
CA HIS A 78 -0.49 -23.86 -32.26
C HIS A 78 0.26 -25.20 -32.23
N THR A 79 1.52 -25.16 -31.80
CA THR A 79 2.32 -26.33 -31.43
C THR A 79 2.06 -26.62 -29.95
N VAL A 80 1.48 -27.79 -29.64
CA VAL A 80 1.19 -28.22 -28.27
C VAL A 80 2.47 -28.80 -27.66
N HIS A 81 3.06 -28.08 -26.70
CA HIS A 81 4.11 -28.62 -25.84
C HIS A 81 3.49 -29.23 -24.58
N THR A 82 3.60 -30.55 -24.45
CA THR A 82 3.19 -31.31 -23.28
C THR A 82 4.19 -31.08 -22.14
N VAL A 83 3.87 -30.19 -21.20
CA VAL A 83 4.66 -29.99 -19.97
C VAL A 83 4.20 -30.98 -18.92
N ARG A 84 5.05 -31.96 -18.61
CA ARG A 84 4.83 -32.98 -17.57
C ARG A 84 5.30 -32.41 -16.22
N ILE A 85 4.37 -31.91 -15.41
CA ILE A 85 4.67 -31.43 -14.06
C ILE A 85 4.72 -32.64 -13.12
N LEU A 86 5.92 -32.92 -12.59
CA LEU A 86 6.14 -33.87 -11.51
C LEU A 86 5.81 -33.18 -10.18
N ASN A 87 4.74 -33.62 -9.52
CA ASN A 87 4.46 -33.25 -8.14
C ASN A 87 5.52 -33.88 -7.22
N ARG A 88 6.45 -33.06 -6.71
CA ARG A 88 7.20 -33.35 -5.48
C ARG A 88 6.63 -32.47 -4.37
N CYS A 89 6.06 -33.11 -3.35
CA CYS A 89 5.84 -32.49 -2.05
C CYS A 89 7.19 -32.26 -1.38
N PRO A 90 7.48 -31.08 -0.81
CA PRO A 90 8.50 -30.96 0.20
C PRO A 90 7.89 -31.12 1.60
N ASP A 91 8.63 -31.86 2.40
CA ASP A 91 8.35 -32.24 3.76
C ASP A 91 8.26 -31.06 4.74
N SER A 92 7.42 -31.31 5.73
CA SER A 92 7.17 -30.61 6.99
C SER A 92 8.43 -30.10 7.70
N VAL A 93 8.41 -28.84 8.12
CA VAL A 93 9.24 -28.33 9.22
C VAL A 93 8.32 -27.72 10.28
N HIS A 94 8.30 -28.36 11.44
CA HIS A 94 7.70 -27.85 12.67
C HIS A 94 8.44 -26.59 13.12
N VAL A 95 7.71 -25.49 13.32
CA VAL A 95 8.16 -24.34 14.11
C VAL A 95 7.18 -24.12 15.25
N LEU A 96 7.70 -24.20 16.47
CA LEU A 96 7.02 -23.95 17.73
C LEU A 96 6.55 -22.48 17.79
N ALA A 97 5.24 -22.27 17.90
CA ALA A 97 4.67 -20.97 18.20
C ALA A 97 4.58 -20.75 19.72
N PRO A 98 4.93 -19.56 20.26
CA PRO A 98 4.69 -19.22 21.65
C PRO A 98 3.22 -18.88 21.88
N GLU A 99 2.71 -19.33 23.04
CA GLU A 99 1.33 -19.18 23.50
C GLU A 99 0.89 -17.71 23.59
N LEU A 100 -0.20 -17.38 22.90
CA LEU A 100 -0.99 -16.17 23.13
C LEU A 100 -2.25 -16.52 23.94
N PRO A 101 -2.66 -15.67 24.90
CA PRO A 101 -3.79 -15.92 25.78
C PRO A 101 -5.13 -15.84 25.04
N LEU A 102 -5.95 -16.88 25.23
CA LEU A 102 -7.28 -17.01 24.65
C LEU A 102 -8.27 -15.98 25.23
N PRO A 103 -9.13 -15.34 24.42
CA PRO A 103 -10.23 -14.53 24.90
C PRO A 103 -11.40 -15.40 25.42
N PRO A 104 -12.21 -14.88 26.37
CA PRO A 104 -13.26 -15.65 27.02
C PRO A 104 -14.42 -15.99 26.07
N CYS A 105 -14.82 -17.27 26.14
CA CYS A 105 -15.98 -17.89 25.51
C CYS A 105 -17.25 -17.02 25.59
N ARG A 106 -17.68 -16.47 24.44
CA ARG A 106 -18.97 -15.80 24.30
C ARG A 106 -19.88 -16.61 23.37
N LYS A 107 -20.80 -17.33 24.01
CA LYS A 107 -22.11 -17.81 23.54
C LYS A 107 -22.21 -18.32 22.09
N GLN A 108 -22.13 -19.64 22.02
CA GLN A 108 -22.62 -20.49 20.93
C GLN A 108 -24.00 -20.05 20.40
N MET A 109 -24.04 -19.53 19.18
CA MET A 109 -25.27 -19.48 18.39
C MET A 109 -25.44 -20.80 17.64
N LYS A 110 -26.36 -21.63 18.15
CA LYS A 110 -26.90 -22.82 17.48
C LYS A 110 -27.60 -22.39 16.18
N PHE A 111 -26.92 -22.52 15.04
CA PHE A 111 -27.60 -22.58 13.75
C PHE A 111 -27.93 -24.04 13.42
N ARG A 112 -29.06 -24.52 13.94
CA ARG A 112 -29.72 -25.72 13.40
C ARG A 112 -30.43 -25.31 12.12
N ARG A 113 -29.90 -25.71 10.96
CA ARG A 113 -30.71 -25.87 9.75
C ARG A 113 -30.76 -27.35 9.40
N PRO A 114 -31.93 -27.99 9.38
CA PRO A 114 -32.08 -29.32 8.81
C PRO A 114 -32.00 -29.17 7.28
N VAL A 115 -30.89 -29.59 6.67
CA VAL A 115 -30.92 -29.83 5.22
C VAL A 115 -31.68 -31.13 5.02
N ARG A 116 -32.90 -30.92 4.55
CA ARG A 116 -33.88 -31.89 4.09
C ARG A 116 -33.21 -32.80 3.05
N ALA A 117 -33.02 -34.06 3.42
CA ALA A 117 -32.78 -35.14 2.48
C ALA A 117 -34.08 -35.35 1.70
N SER A 118 -34.14 -34.84 0.47
CA SER A 118 -35.24 -35.10 -0.47
C SER A 118 -34.71 -35.91 -1.64
N GLU A 119 -35.36 -37.05 -1.84
CA GLU A 119 -35.45 -37.85 -3.07
C GLU A 119 -34.15 -38.40 -3.68
N PHE A 120 -33.80 -39.59 -3.22
CA PHE A 120 -33.32 -40.65 -4.10
C PHE A 120 -34.55 -41.27 -4.82
N PRO A 121 -34.64 -41.22 -6.16
CA PRO A 121 -35.64 -41.98 -6.89
C PRO A 121 -35.30 -43.47 -6.88
N GLU A 122 -36.39 -44.24 -6.86
CA GLU A 122 -36.53 -45.63 -6.50
C GLU A 122 -35.72 -46.61 -7.35
N LEU A 123 -35.18 -47.58 -6.64
CA LEU A 123 -34.57 -48.80 -7.13
C LEU A 123 -35.66 -49.65 -7.80
N HIS A 124 -35.73 -49.65 -9.13
CA HIS A 124 -36.64 -50.53 -9.86
C HIS A 124 -36.22 -52.00 -9.69
N ASP A 125 -37.06 -52.72 -8.94
CA ASP A 125 -37.15 -54.17 -8.88
C ASP A 125 -37.18 -54.79 -10.28
N CYS A 126 -36.21 -55.66 -10.56
CA CYS A 126 -36.25 -56.54 -11.72
C CYS A 126 -36.73 -57.93 -11.26
N PRO A 127 -37.83 -58.47 -11.82
CA PRO A 127 -38.51 -59.62 -11.25
C PRO A 127 -37.72 -60.93 -11.41
N ARG A 128 -37.56 -61.62 -10.28
CA ARG A 128 -37.30 -63.06 -10.16
C ARG A 128 -38.25 -63.85 -11.08
N ARG A 129 -37.74 -64.41 -12.17
CA ARG A 129 -38.38 -65.53 -12.89
C ARG A 129 -37.67 -66.84 -12.57
N LEU A 130 -38.23 -67.53 -11.58
CA LEU A 130 -38.06 -68.95 -11.29
C LEU A 130 -38.80 -69.75 -12.38
N ILE A 131 -38.10 -70.52 -13.22
CA ILE A 131 -38.67 -71.75 -13.80
C ILE A 131 -37.62 -72.86 -13.77
N MET A 132 -38.05 -73.96 -13.14
CA MET A 132 -37.42 -75.25 -12.93
C MET A 132 -37.09 -76.01 -14.23
N ARG A 133 -35.93 -76.67 -14.19
CA ARG A 133 -35.68 -78.10 -14.46
C ARG A 133 -36.24 -78.70 -15.77
N GLY A 134 -35.33 -78.93 -16.72
CA GLY A 134 -35.48 -79.81 -17.87
C GLY A 134 -34.13 -80.40 -18.32
N TRP A 135 -33.72 -81.43 -17.59
CA TRP A 135 -32.88 -82.58 -17.92
C TRP A 135 -32.05 -82.57 -19.24
N MET A 136 -30.73 -82.44 -19.06
CA MET A 136 -29.67 -83.35 -19.54
C MET A 136 -29.83 -84.01 -20.93
N LYS A 137 -28.99 -83.59 -21.90
CA LYS A 137 -27.88 -84.38 -22.50
C LYS A 137 -27.50 -83.83 -23.88
N ALA A 138 -26.22 -83.50 -24.05
CA ALA A 138 -25.38 -83.62 -25.26
C ALA A 138 -24.23 -82.60 -25.12
N ALA A 139 -23.09 -83.02 -24.59
CA ALA A 139 -21.97 -83.54 -25.38
C ALA A 139 -21.05 -82.41 -25.87
N THR A 140 -19.98 -82.20 -25.11
CA THR A 140 -18.59 -81.94 -25.56
C THR A 140 -18.37 -80.88 -26.64
N LEU A 141 -17.83 -79.72 -26.26
CA LEU A 141 -16.70 -79.09 -26.97
C LEU A 141 -16.13 -77.88 -26.21
N ALA A 142 -14.80 -77.86 -26.14
CA ALA A 142 -13.90 -76.71 -26.11
C ALA A 142 -13.92 -75.75 -24.89
N THR A 143 -12.84 -75.88 -24.12
CA THR A 143 -12.11 -74.79 -23.46
C THR A 143 -12.09 -73.49 -24.26
N LEU A 144 -12.71 -72.42 -23.75
CA LEU A 144 -12.23 -71.05 -23.97
C LEU A 144 -12.56 -70.20 -22.73
N VAL A 145 -11.52 -70.01 -21.93
CA VAL A 145 -11.49 -69.20 -20.71
C VAL A 145 -11.74 -67.73 -21.06
N LEU A 146 -12.77 -67.16 -20.43
CA LEU A 146 -12.92 -65.77 -19.99
C LEU A 146 -12.60 -64.66 -21.02
N ALA A 147 -13.59 -64.31 -21.85
CA ALA A 147 -13.65 -63.00 -22.50
C ALA A 147 -15.09 -62.45 -22.41
N LEU A 148 -15.55 -62.13 -21.19
CA LEU A 148 -16.75 -61.31 -21.04
C LEU A 148 -16.39 -59.90 -21.53
N PRO A 149 -17.10 -59.33 -22.52
CA PRO A 149 -16.88 -57.94 -22.91
C PRO A 149 -17.31 -57.07 -21.74
N VAL A 150 -16.33 -56.51 -21.02
CA VAL A 150 -16.60 -55.46 -20.05
C VAL A 150 -17.21 -54.31 -20.84
N ALA A 151 -18.50 -54.06 -20.64
CA ALA A 151 -19.18 -52.93 -21.28
C ALA A 151 -18.45 -51.65 -20.87
N ALA A 152 -17.71 -51.06 -21.81
CA ALA A 152 -17.07 -49.78 -21.61
C ALA A 152 -18.17 -48.74 -21.34
N GLN A 153 -18.29 -48.29 -20.10
CA GLN A 153 -19.20 -47.21 -19.75
C GLN A 153 -18.64 -45.92 -20.37
N ALA A 154 -19.42 -45.26 -21.23
CA ALA A 154 -19.04 -43.97 -21.78
C ALA A 154 -18.96 -42.94 -20.65
N GLN A 155 -17.74 -42.60 -20.22
CA GLN A 155 -17.52 -41.57 -19.22
C GLN A 155 -17.36 -40.23 -19.93
N ALA A 156 -18.32 -39.33 -19.75
CA ALA A 156 -18.23 -37.94 -20.18
C ALA A 156 -17.86 -37.07 -18.97
N SER A 157 -16.73 -36.38 -19.04
CA SER A 157 -16.32 -35.40 -18.04
C SER A 157 -16.19 -34.02 -18.70
N THR A 158 -16.48 -32.99 -17.91
CA THR A 158 -16.25 -31.59 -18.28
C THR A 158 -15.49 -30.92 -17.14
N SER A 159 -14.67 -29.92 -17.46
CA SER A 159 -13.88 -29.18 -16.48
C SER A 159 -14.18 -27.69 -16.58
N VAL A 160 -14.25 -27.02 -15.44
CA VAL A 160 -14.42 -25.56 -15.33
C VAL A 160 -13.10 -24.94 -14.87
N GLN A 161 -12.68 -23.85 -15.52
CA GLN A 161 -11.53 -23.05 -15.08
C GLN A 161 -11.96 -22.15 -13.92
N VAL A 162 -11.31 -22.31 -12.77
CA VAL A 162 -11.48 -21.45 -11.59
C VAL A 162 -10.19 -20.64 -11.44
N THR A 163 -10.28 -19.32 -11.60
CA THR A 163 -9.13 -18.41 -11.48
C THR A 163 -9.33 -17.47 -10.30
N ALA A 164 -8.22 -17.09 -9.67
CA ALA A 164 -8.15 -16.07 -8.63
C ALA A 164 -6.95 -15.17 -8.91
N ASN A 165 -7.14 -13.85 -8.78
CA ASN A 165 -6.04 -12.89 -8.86
C ASN A 165 -5.67 -12.43 -7.45
N VAL A 166 -4.40 -12.54 -7.09
CA VAL A 166 -3.88 -12.10 -5.80
C VAL A 166 -3.16 -10.77 -6.01
N LEU A 167 -3.64 -9.72 -5.35
CA LEU A 167 -3.03 -8.39 -5.44
C LEU A 167 -1.75 -8.33 -4.59
N ALA A 168 -0.82 -7.45 -4.97
CA ALA A 168 0.35 -7.16 -4.17
C ALA A 168 -0.04 -6.53 -2.82
N GLN A 169 0.80 -6.73 -1.80
CA GLN A 169 0.60 -6.11 -0.49
C GLN A 169 0.72 -4.57 -0.60
N LEU A 170 -0.15 -3.84 0.12
CA LEU A 170 0.00 -2.39 0.28
C LEU A 170 1.02 -2.10 1.38
N THR A 171 1.96 -1.21 1.09
CA THR A 171 2.93 -0.70 2.05
C THR A 171 2.93 0.82 2.07
N VAL A 172 3.12 1.38 3.26
CA VAL A 172 3.23 2.83 3.49
C VAL A 172 4.51 3.08 4.26
N GLU A 173 5.33 3.97 3.75
CA GLU A 173 6.58 4.42 4.37
C GLU A 173 6.52 5.93 4.58
N ASN A 174 6.98 6.40 5.75
CA ASN A 174 7.21 7.82 5.98
C ASN A 174 8.56 8.18 5.34
N SER A 175 8.53 8.99 4.28
CA SER A 175 9.73 9.44 3.58
C SER A 175 10.28 10.75 4.15
N ARG A 176 9.42 11.56 4.76
CA ARG A 176 9.79 12.87 5.33
C ARG A 176 8.75 13.35 6.34
N ASP A 177 9.23 13.85 7.47
CA ASP A 177 8.39 14.51 8.47
C ASP A 177 8.09 15.96 8.10
N MET A 178 6.96 16.48 8.61
CA MET A 178 6.61 17.89 8.49
C MET A 178 7.40 18.71 9.50
N ASP A 179 8.09 19.74 9.03
CA ASP A 179 8.86 20.64 9.90
C ASP A 179 8.44 22.09 9.74
N PHE A 180 7.90 22.67 10.81
CA PHE A 180 7.55 24.09 10.87
C PHE A 180 8.74 24.97 11.23
N GLY A 181 9.92 24.44 11.53
CA GLY A 181 11.09 25.19 11.96
C GLY A 181 10.81 26.17 13.11
N ASP A 182 11.52 27.29 13.14
CA ASP A 182 11.28 28.33 14.14
C ASP A 182 9.95 29.05 13.90
N ILE A 183 9.16 29.17 14.97
CA ILE A 183 7.85 29.83 14.98
C ILE A 183 7.90 31.01 15.96
N ILE A 184 7.42 32.17 15.52
CA ILE A 184 7.30 33.37 16.36
C ILE A 184 5.92 33.35 17.03
N PRO A 185 5.82 33.45 18.37
CA PRO A 185 4.54 33.53 19.08
C PRO A 185 3.62 34.62 18.50
N GLY A 186 2.34 34.29 18.33
CA GLY A 186 1.33 35.19 17.76
C GLY A 186 1.26 35.24 16.23
N PHE A 187 2.20 34.60 15.52
CA PHE A 187 2.19 34.56 14.05
C PHE A 187 1.97 33.14 13.53
N ALA A 188 0.89 32.96 12.76
CA ALA A 188 0.60 31.68 12.13
C ALA A 188 1.64 31.33 11.07
N ARG A 189 2.06 30.06 11.04
CA ARG A 189 2.96 29.52 10.01
C ARG A 189 2.25 28.43 9.24
N THR A 190 2.40 28.46 7.92
CA THR A 190 1.69 27.58 6.99
C THR A 190 2.68 26.85 6.10
N ILE A 191 2.50 25.53 5.98
CA ILE A 191 3.21 24.68 5.02
C ILE A 191 2.19 24.21 3.98
N ALA A 192 2.46 24.49 2.70
CA ALA A 192 1.67 23.96 1.60
C ALA A 192 1.99 22.47 1.39
N ALA A 193 1.01 21.67 0.96
CA ALA A 193 1.24 20.24 0.67
C ALA A 193 2.26 20.00 -0.46
N THR A 194 2.51 21.01 -1.30
CA THR A 194 3.52 20.98 -2.37
C THR A 194 4.90 21.48 -1.91
N SER A 195 5.04 21.90 -0.66
CA SER A 195 6.31 22.37 -0.11
C SER A 195 7.27 21.21 0.13
N THR A 196 8.58 21.49 0.08
CA THR A 196 9.62 20.54 0.50
C THR A 196 9.58 20.26 2.00
N ASP A 197 8.96 21.13 2.80
CA ASP A 197 8.83 20.98 4.26
C ASP A 197 7.54 20.24 4.67
N ALA A 198 6.72 19.86 3.69
CA ALA A 198 5.53 19.04 3.93
C ALA A 198 5.93 17.61 4.31
N ALA A 199 5.14 16.95 5.16
CA ALA A 199 5.29 15.52 5.38
C ALA A 199 5.06 14.78 4.06
N GLN A 200 5.78 13.70 3.83
CA GLN A 200 5.65 12.85 2.65
C GLN A 200 5.58 11.38 3.04
N PHE A 201 4.61 10.70 2.45
CA PHE A 201 4.43 9.26 2.55
C PHE A 201 4.59 8.62 1.18
N ALA A 202 5.40 7.58 1.10
CA ALA A 202 5.50 6.71 -0.06
C ALA A 202 4.55 5.54 0.11
N VAL A 203 3.65 5.36 -0.86
CA VAL A 203 2.71 4.25 -0.91
C VAL A 203 3.08 3.36 -2.09
N SER A 204 3.14 2.05 -1.86
CA SER A 204 3.37 1.06 -2.92
C SER A 204 2.41 -0.12 -2.81
N GLY A 205 2.12 -0.74 -3.96
CA GLY A 205 1.16 -1.83 -4.06
C GLY A 205 0.99 -2.33 -5.49
N GLY A 206 -0.18 -2.92 -5.79
CA GLY A 206 -0.54 -3.42 -7.10
C GLY A 206 -0.60 -2.30 -8.14
N SER A 207 0.01 -2.50 -9.30
CA SER A 207 -0.06 -1.50 -10.38
C SER A 207 -1.50 -1.30 -10.85
N SER A 208 -1.85 -0.05 -11.16
CA SER A 208 -3.18 0.36 -11.64
C SER A 208 -4.33 0.03 -10.69
N SER A 209 -4.03 -0.24 -9.41
CA SER A 209 -5.05 -0.43 -8.38
C SER A 209 -5.48 0.92 -7.80
N GLU A 210 -6.77 1.10 -7.56
CA GLU A 210 -7.28 2.24 -6.83
C GLU A 210 -7.19 2.00 -5.32
N ILE A 211 -6.75 3.03 -4.58
CA ILE A 211 -6.64 3.01 -3.13
C ILE A 211 -7.46 4.14 -2.50
N SER A 212 -7.98 3.89 -1.31
CA SER A 212 -8.53 4.91 -0.41
C SER A 212 -7.48 5.31 0.61
N ILE A 213 -7.31 6.61 0.82
CA ILE A 213 -6.39 7.25 1.75
C ILE A 213 -7.22 7.97 2.80
N SER A 214 -6.87 7.81 4.07
CA SER A 214 -7.48 8.51 5.20
C SER A 214 -6.45 8.88 6.25
N PHE A 215 -6.69 9.96 6.99
CA PHE A 215 -5.79 10.44 8.03
C PHE A 215 -6.48 10.54 9.39
N VAL A 216 -5.73 10.22 10.44
CA VAL A 216 -6.00 10.67 11.81
C VAL A 216 -5.08 11.86 12.07
N LEU A 217 -5.67 13.04 12.24
CA LEU A 217 -4.94 14.31 12.33
C LEU A 217 -5.01 14.86 13.77
N PRO A 218 -3.89 15.34 14.35
CA PRO A 218 -3.92 15.98 15.65
C PRO A 218 -4.54 17.37 15.54
N GLY A 219 -5.32 17.80 16.55
CA GLY A 219 -5.84 19.17 16.63
C GLY A 219 -4.85 20.17 17.25
N ALA A 220 -3.82 19.68 17.93
CA ALA A 220 -2.75 20.46 18.52
C ALA A 220 -1.45 19.65 18.59
N LEU A 221 -0.33 20.35 18.55
CA LEU A 221 0.99 19.83 18.92
C LEU A 221 1.20 20.07 20.42
N SER A 222 1.91 19.18 21.12
CA SER A 222 2.09 19.23 22.57
C SER A 222 3.54 19.45 22.97
N SER A 223 3.75 20.23 24.04
CA SER A 223 5.02 20.35 24.76
C SER A 223 4.73 20.32 26.26
N GLY A 224 4.84 19.15 26.90
CA GLY A 224 4.43 18.99 28.30
C GLY A 224 2.94 19.26 28.50
N THR A 225 2.59 20.31 29.25
CA THR A 225 1.20 20.75 29.47
C THR A 225 0.71 21.77 28.45
N ASP A 226 1.62 22.28 27.61
CA ASP A 226 1.33 23.34 26.65
C ASP A 226 0.89 22.75 25.31
N ALA A 227 -0.05 23.43 24.65
CA ALA A 227 -0.59 23.05 23.35
C ALA A 227 -0.38 24.16 22.32
N LEU A 228 0.01 23.78 21.11
CA LEU A 228 0.11 24.64 19.94
C LEU A 228 -0.93 24.19 18.90
N PRO A 229 -2.01 24.96 18.67
CA PRO A 229 -3.04 24.59 17.70
C PRO A 229 -2.48 24.37 16.30
N ILE A 230 -2.94 23.29 15.65
CA ILE A 230 -2.64 22.97 14.24
C ILE A 230 -3.93 22.67 13.50
N SER A 231 -4.00 23.10 12.23
CA SER A 231 -5.16 22.90 11.37
C SER A 231 -4.76 22.37 10.01
N PHE A 232 -5.64 21.53 9.46
CA PHE A 232 -5.49 20.89 8.16
C PHE A 232 -6.74 21.21 7.34
N THR A 233 -6.68 22.30 6.57
CA THR A 233 -7.79 22.75 5.73
C THR A 233 -7.83 22.03 4.39
N ALA A 234 -8.84 22.34 3.56
CA ALA A 234 -8.84 21.97 2.15
C ALA A 234 -7.50 22.34 1.46
N ALA A 235 -7.04 21.47 0.55
CA ALA A 235 -5.77 21.55 -0.16
C ALA A 235 -4.50 21.38 0.71
N ARG A 236 -4.63 20.87 1.95
CA ARG A 236 -3.48 20.45 2.77
C ARG A 236 -3.06 19.00 2.54
N GLY A 237 -3.83 18.21 1.81
CA GLY A 237 -3.36 16.96 1.22
C GLY A 237 -2.98 17.18 -0.24
N ALA A 238 -1.95 16.49 -0.72
CA ALA A 238 -1.67 16.40 -2.15
C ALA A 238 -1.12 15.03 -2.51
N THR A 239 -1.60 14.45 -3.59
CA THR A 239 -0.90 13.34 -4.25
C THR A 239 0.13 13.91 -5.22
N THR A 240 1.26 13.24 -5.37
CA THR A 240 2.28 13.59 -6.36
C THR A 240 2.67 12.35 -7.17
N GLY A 241 2.79 12.55 -8.49
CA GLY A 241 3.02 11.51 -9.48
C GLY A 241 2.42 11.91 -10.81
N SER A 242 1.96 10.95 -11.61
CA SER A 242 1.35 11.22 -12.92
C SER A 242 -0.01 11.94 -12.84
N MET A 243 -0.67 11.90 -11.67
CA MET A 243 -1.99 12.50 -11.42
C MET A 243 -1.97 13.29 -10.11
N SER A 244 -1.18 14.37 -10.08
CA SER A 244 -1.08 15.22 -8.88
C SER A 244 -2.41 15.94 -8.61
N GLN A 245 -3.00 15.71 -7.45
CA GLN A 245 -4.24 16.37 -7.03
C GLN A 245 -4.16 16.80 -5.57
N THR A 246 -4.66 17.99 -5.28
CA THR A 246 -4.85 18.47 -3.91
C THR A 246 -6.17 17.96 -3.36
N PHE A 247 -6.21 17.61 -2.08
CA PHE A 247 -7.41 17.15 -1.39
C PHE A 247 -7.50 17.70 0.03
N ASP A 248 -8.67 17.54 0.65
CA ASP A 248 -8.87 17.81 2.07
C ASP A 248 -8.49 16.56 2.88
N PRO A 249 -7.43 16.62 3.72
CA PRO A 249 -6.96 15.45 4.46
C PRO A 249 -7.91 15.05 5.61
N SER A 250 -8.90 15.89 5.96
CA SER A 250 -9.93 15.55 6.94
C SER A 250 -11.03 14.64 6.37
N ALA A 251 -11.06 14.46 5.04
CA ALA A 251 -11.97 13.55 4.35
C ALA A 251 -11.19 12.41 3.65
N PRO A 252 -11.80 11.22 3.48
CA PRO A 252 -11.20 10.18 2.67
C PRO A 252 -10.95 10.64 1.22
N HIS A 253 -9.84 10.22 0.64
CA HIS A 253 -9.46 10.52 -0.74
C HIS A 253 -9.13 9.24 -1.49
N THR A 254 -9.56 9.12 -2.75
CA THR A 254 -9.19 8.00 -3.61
C THR A 254 -8.19 8.42 -4.67
N ALA A 255 -7.21 7.56 -4.93
CA ALA A 255 -6.21 7.79 -5.97
C ALA A 255 -5.73 6.45 -6.57
N PRO A 256 -5.38 6.42 -7.86
CA PRO A 256 -4.79 5.25 -8.47
C PRO A 256 -3.28 5.15 -8.18
N LEU A 257 -2.79 3.93 -7.98
CA LEU A 257 -1.36 3.61 -7.98
C LEU A 257 -0.86 3.51 -9.42
N VAL A 258 -0.10 4.50 -9.89
CA VAL A 258 0.50 4.48 -11.24
C VAL A 258 1.84 3.75 -11.15
N ASN A 259 2.01 2.67 -11.92
CA ASN A 259 3.17 1.78 -11.82
C ASN A 259 3.38 1.19 -10.41
N GLY A 260 2.30 1.05 -9.64
CA GLY A 260 2.34 0.48 -8.29
C GLY A 260 2.89 1.41 -7.21
N SER A 261 3.02 2.72 -7.48
CA SER A 261 3.53 3.71 -6.54
C SER A 261 2.72 5.01 -6.53
N LEU A 262 2.68 5.68 -5.39
CA LEU A 262 2.10 7.00 -5.19
C LEU A 262 2.81 7.70 -4.03
N PHE A 263 3.13 8.99 -4.21
CA PHE A 263 3.55 9.84 -3.10
C PHE A 263 2.38 10.68 -2.61
N VAL A 264 2.21 10.74 -1.30
CA VAL A 264 1.18 11.56 -0.65
C VAL A 264 1.88 12.56 0.25
N ASN A 265 1.64 13.84 0.04
CA ASN A 265 2.17 14.92 0.86
C ASN A 265 1.06 15.51 1.74
N LEU A 266 1.43 15.88 2.96
CA LEU A 266 0.55 16.53 3.94
C LEU A 266 1.21 17.84 4.39
N GLY A 267 0.48 18.95 4.23
CA GLY A 267 0.79 20.27 4.77
C GLY A 267 -0.09 20.61 5.97
N GLY A 268 0.08 21.78 6.56
CA GLY A 268 -0.70 22.22 7.72
C GLY A 268 -0.44 23.67 8.08
N THR A 269 -1.24 24.21 9.00
CA THR A 269 -1.08 25.56 9.54
C THR A 269 -1.07 25.51 11.06
N VAL A 270 0.01 25.98 11.69
CA VAL A 270 0.10 26.19 13.13
C VAL A 270 -0.26 27.63 13.47
N ALA A 271 -0.97 27.82 14.59
CA ALA A 271 -1.45 29.12 15.05
C ALA A 271 -1.04 29.35 16.52
N PRO A 272 0.22 29.74 16.78
CA PRO A 272 0.70 30.02 18.13
C PRO A 272 -0.03 31.24 18.73
N ILE A 273 -0.37 31.16 20.00
CA ILE A 273 -0.89 32.33 20.73
C ILE A 273 0.25 33.33 20.99
N ALA A 274 -0.08 34.60 21.27
CA ALA A 274 0.93 35.64 21.52
C ALA A 274 1.84 35.33 22.73
N ALA A 275 1.31 34.63 23.73
CA ALA A 275 2.06 34.18 24.91
C ALA A 275 2.39 32.68 24.85
N GLN A 276 2.61 32.12 23.64
CA GLN A 276 2.96 30.70 23.49
C GLN A 276 4.28 30.43 24.21
N PRO A 277 4.34 29.48 25.17
CA PRO A 277 5.59 29.12 25.82
C PRO A 277 6.62 28.60 24.82
N THR A 278 7.88 28.97 25.01
CA THR A 278 8.99 28.44 24.21
C THR A 278 9.20 26.97 24.52
N GLY A 279 9.23 26.13 23.49
CA GLY A 279 9.42 24.69 23.64
C GLY A 279 9.37 23.96 22.30
N ILE A 280 9.69 22.67 22.32
CA ILE A 280 9.53 21.78 21.16
C ILE A 280 8.13 21.19 21.24
N TYR A 281 7.31 21.48 20.23
CA TYR A 281 5.95 20.97 20.12
C TYR A 281 5.91 19.84 19.10
N THR A 282 5.40 18.68 19.50
CA THR A 282 5.28 17.51 18.62
C THR A 282 3.85 17.02 18.55
N GLY A 283 3.51 16.38 17.43
CA GLY A 283 2.21 15.74 17.23
C GLY A 283 2.34 14.68 16.15
N THR A 284 1.48 13.67 16.19
CA THR A 284 1.52 12.54 15.25
C THR A 284 0.30 12.58 14.36
N ALA A 285 0.52 12.59 13.04
CA ALA A 285 -0.51 12.28 12.05
C ALA A 285 -0.31 10.85 11.56
N THR A 286 -1.39 10.10 11.42
CA THR A 286 -1.35 8.70 10.97
C THR A 286 -2.13 8.56 9.67
N MET A 287 -1.47 8.05 8.63
CA MET A 287 -2.12 7.71 7.36
C MET A 287 -2.53 6.24 7.34
N THR A 288 -3.75 5.97 6.87
CA THR A 288 -4.24 4.62 6.58
C THR A 288 -4.59 4.52 5.11
N VAL A 289 -4.15 3.42 4.46
CA VAL A 289 -4.46 3.12 3.07
C VAL A 289 -5.12 1.75 2.93
N ALA A 290 -6.03 1.62 1.98
CA ALA A 290 -6.69 0.35 1.65
C ALA A 290 -7.04 0.29 0.16
N TYR A 291 -7.10 -0.90 -0.43
CA TYR A 291 -7.65 -1.07 -1.78
C TYR A 291 -9.16 -0.83 -1.77
N THR A 292 -9.68 -0.18 -2.81
CA THR A 292 -11.13 0.05 -2.95
C THR A 292 -11.87 -1.13 -3.58
N GLY A 293 -11.14 -2.07 -4.18
CA GLY A 293 -11.71 -3.29 -4.77
C GLY A 293 -12.51 -3.06 -6.05
N GLY A 294 -12.03 -2.14 -6.90
CA GLY A 294 -12.63 -1.80 -8.19
C GLY A 294 -12.83 -2.97 -9.14
#